data_AF-A0A916UUY7-F1
#
_entry.id   AF-A0A916UUY7-F1
#
_cell.length_a   1.000
_cell.length_b   1.000
_cell.length_c   1.000
_cell.angle_alpha   90.00
_cell.angle_beta   90.00
_cell.angle_gamma   90.00
#
_symmetry.space_group_name_H-M   'P 1'
#
loop_
_entity.id
_entity.type
_entity.pdbx_description
1 polymer ?
#
loop_
_entity_poly.entity_id
_entity_poly.type
_entity_poly.pdbx_seq_one_letter_code
_entity_poly.pdbx_strand_id
1 'polypeptide(L)' 'MANKSLGTRQKLSFRIEPSQAKPRNPVAIAAKQRAAGPHKKSASAVRQAQKLAVKKGEAES' A
#
# COMPACT_ATOMS: atom_id res chain seq x y z
N MET A 1 53.15 -11.30 7.30
CA MET A 1 52.18 -11.99 6.43
C MET A 1 51.14 -10.97 5.96
N ALA A 2 51.47 -10.21 4.91
CA ALA A 2 50.55 -9.27 4.31
C ALA A 2 49.52 -10.05 3.47
N ASN A 3 48.24 -9.65 3.54
CA ASN A 3 47.11 -10.18 2.75
C ASN A 3 46.40 -11.45 3.27
N LYS A 4 46.36 -11.68 4.59
CA LYS A 4 45.58 -12.80 5.18
C LYS A 4 44.15 -12.43 5.65
N SER A 5 43.62 -11.27 5.24
CA SER A 5 42.43 -10.68 5.89
C SER A 5 41.18 -10.50 5.02
N LEU A 6 41.26 -10.70 3.70
CA LEU A 6 40.11 -10.49 2.79
C LEU A 6 39.48 -11.80 2.28
N GLY A 7 40.27 -12.84 2.00
CA GLY A 7 39.76 -14.12 1.47
C GLY A 7 38.98 -14.96 2.49
N THR A 8 39.27 -14.79 3.78
CA THR A 8 38.58 -15.47 4.89
C THR A 8 37.54 -14.60 5.59
N ARG A 9 37.28 -13.39 5.07
CA ARG A 9 36.30 -12.48 5.67
C ARG A 9 34.90 -12.98 5.35
N GLN A 10 34.28 -13.64 6.32
CA GLN A 10 32.85 -13.95 6.27
C GLN A 10 32.08 -12.63 6.11
N LYS A 11 31.38 -12.47 4.98
CA LYS A 11 30.52 -11.31 4.78
C LYS A 11 29.34 -11.43 5.73
N LEU A 12 29.23 -10.48 6.66
CA LEU A 12 28.06 -10.38 7.52
C LEU A 12 26.89 -9.88 6.67
N SER A 13 25.93 -10.74 6.38
CA SER A 13 24.66 -10.37 5.76
C SER A 13 23.65 -10.07 6.87
N PHE A 14 23.22 -8.82 6.94
CA PHE A 14 22.18 -8.41 7.87
C PHE A 14 20.84 -8.39 7.14
N ARG A 15 19.83 -9.05 7.71
CA ARG A 15 18.45 -8.89 7.26
C ARG A 15 17.91 -7.61 7.87
N ILE A 16 17.50 -6.69 7.01
CA ILE A 16 16.81 -5.48 7.45
C ILE A 16 15.35 -5.87 7.66
N GLU A 17 14.91 -5.89 8.91
CA GLU A 17 13.51 -6.10 9.25
C GLU A 17 12.67 -4.90 8.77
N PRO A 18 11.43 -5.11 8.30
CA PRO A 18 10.61 -4.05 7.69
C PRO A 18 10.34 -2.86 8.63
N SER A 19 10.43 -3.06 9.96
CA SER A 19 10.33 -2.01 10.98
C SER A 19 11.53 -1.07 11.02
N GLN A 20 12.68 -1.47 10.47
CA GLN A 20 13.93 -0.70 10.47
C GLN A 20 14.15 0.06 9.14
N ALA A 21 13.35 -0.23 8.11
CA ALA A 21 13.49 0.38 6.81
C ALA A 21 12.74 1.71 6.74
N LYS A 22 13.47 2.82 6.85
CA LYS A 22 12.95 4.12 6.38
C LYS A 22 12.56 3.97 4.90
N PRO A 23 11.48 4.64 4.44
CA PRO A 23 11.09 4.57 3.05
C PRO A 23 12.25 5.06 2.19
N ARG A 24 12.60 4.26 1.17
CA ARG A 24 13.69 4.57 0.24
C ARG A 24 13.46 5.90 -0.50
N ASN A 25 12.20 6.32 -0.60
CA ASN A 25 11.78 7.59 -1.14
C ASN A 25 11.31 8.53 0.00
N PRO A 26 11.99 9.67 0.24
CA PRO A 26 11.65 10.60 1.32
C PRO A 26 10.26 11.25 1.15
N VAL A 27 9.71 11.27 -0.06
CA VAL A 27 8.41 11.89 -0.38
C VAL A 27 7.25 10.90 -0.21
N ALA A 28 7.52 9.60 -0.10
CA ALA A 28 6.48 8.56 -0.07
C ALA A 28 5.47 8.74 1.07
N ILE A 29 5.93 9.16 2.25
CA ILE A 29 5.06 9.41 3.41
C ILE A 29 4.12 10.59 3.14
N ALA A 30 4.67 11.71 2.68
CA ALA A 30 3.89 12.90 2.37
C ALA A 30 2.89 12.66 1.24
N ALA A 31 3.28 11.92 0.19
CA ALA A 31 2.38 11.55 -0.91
C ALA A 31 1.22 10.65 -0.43
N LYS A 32 1.50 9.68 0.45
CA LYS A 32 0.47 8.82 1.05
C LYS A 32 -0.51 9.63 1.91
N GLN A 33 -0.02 10.63 2.65
CA GLN A 33 -0.86 11.52 3.45
C GLN A 33 -1.69 12.50 2.61
N ARG A 34 -1.16 12.92 1.46
CA ARG A 34 -1.86 13.78 0.50
C ARG A 34 -2.87 13.04 -0.38
N ALA A 35 -2.88 11.70 -0.35
CA ALA A 35 -3.85 10.94 -1.10
C ALA A 35 -5.25 11.42 -0.69
N ALA A 36 -5.94 12.09 -1.62
CA ALA A 36 -7.34 12.40 -1.47
C ALA A 36 -8.02 11.07 -1.16
N GLY A 37 -8.74 11.00 -0.03
CA GLY A 37 -9.35 9.77 0.46
C GLY A 37 -10.17 9.05 -0.61
N PRO A 38 -10.67 7.83 -0.34
CA PRO A 38 -11.33 6.99 -1.33
C PRO A 38 -12.34 7.79 -2.17
N HIS A 39 -12.23 7.71 -3.49
CA HIS A 39 -13.10 8.42 -4.41
C HIS A 39 -14.57 8.15 -4.05
N LYS A 40 -15.30 9.21 -3.70
CA LYS A 40 -16.73 9.10 -3.42
C LYS A 40 -17.46 8.71 -4.70
N LYS A 41 -18.49 7.86 -4.57
CA LYS A 41 -19.38 7.56 -5.69
C LYS A 41 -20.04 8.86 -6.18
N SER A 42 -20.14 9.00 -7.49
CA SER A 42 -20.88 10.12 -8.08
C SER A 42 -22.37 10.03 -7.71
N ALA A 43 -23.06 11.17 -7.75
CA ALA A 43 -24.50 11.21 -7.48
C ALA A 43 -25.32 10.33 -8.44
N SER A 44 -24.84 10.10 -9.66
CA SER A 44 -25.46 9.16 -10.61
C SER A 44 -25.26 7.70 -10.18
N ALA A 45 -24.06 7.32 -9.73
CA ALA A 45 -23.77 5.97 -9.25
C ALA A 45 -24.57 5.61 -7.99
N VAL A 46 -24.77 6.58 -7.08
CA VAL A 46 -25.62 6.39 -5.90
C VAL A 46 -27.09 6.16 -6.30
N ARG A 47 -27.61 6.98 -7.23
CA ARG A 47 -28.99 6.81 -7.74
C ARG A 47 -29.20 5.46 -8.43
N GLN A 48 -28.24 5.00 -9.24
CA GLN A 48 -28.32 3.69 -9.89
C GLN A 48 -28.35 2.55 -8.86
N ALA A 49 -27.48 2.60 -7.84
CA ALA A 49 -27.47 1.61 -6.77
C ALA A 49 -28.81 1.55 -6.01
N GLN A 50 -29.42 2.72 -5.73
CA GLN A 50 -30.74 2.79 -5.10
C GLN A 50 -31.83 2.19 -5.98
N LYS A 51 -31.84 2.47 -7.29
CA LYS A 51 -32.82 1.87 -8.22
C LYS A 51 -32.71 0.35 -8.28
N LEU A 52 -31.48 -0.18 -8.31
CA LEU A 52 -31.25 -1.62 -8.30
C LEU A 52 -31.71 -2.26 -6.99
N ALA A 53 -31.49 -1.58 -5.85
CA ALA A 53 -31.93 -2.06 -4.55
C ALA A 53 -33.47 -2.14 -4.46
N VAL A 54 -34.18 -1.13 -4.96
CA VAL A 54 -35.65 -1.13 -5.02
C VAL A 54 -36.15 -2.25 -5.93
N LYS A 55 -35.62 -2.34 -7.17
CA LYS A 55 -36.00 -3.39 -8.12
C LYS A 55 -35.74 -4.80 -7.58
N LYS A 56 -34.65 -4.98 -6.83
CA LYS A 56 -34.34 -6.26 -6.20
C LYS A 56 -35.34 -6.58 -5.08
N GLY A 57 -35.68 -5.61 -4.23
CA GLY A 57 -36.69 -5.79 -3.19
C GLY A 57 -38.08 -6.12 -3.75
N GLU A 58 -38.45 -5.50 -4.88
CA GLU A 58 -39.71 -5.80 -5.62
C GLU A 58 -39.70 -7.18 -6.29
N ALA A 59 -38.53 -7.74 -6.61
CA ALA A 59 -38.40 -9.06 -7.22
C ALA A 59 -38.33 -10.20 -6.20
N GLU A 60 -38.00 -9.88 -4.95
CA GLU A 60 -37.91 -10.84 -3.83
C GLU A 60 -39.20 -10.88 -2.98
N SER A 61 -40.18 -10.02 -3.29
CA SER A 61 -41.55 -9.99 -2.71
C SER A 61 -42.57 -10.59 -3.68
#